data_AF-A0A967LLF1-F1
#
_entry.id   AF-A0A967LLF1-F1
#
_cell.length_a   1.000
_cell.length_b   1.000
_cell.length_c   1.000
_cell.angle_alpha   90.00
_cell.angle_beta   90.00
_cell.angle_gamma   90.00
#
_symmetry.space_group_name_H-M   'P 1'
#
loop_
_entity.id
_entity.type
_entity.pdbx_description
1 polymer ?
#
loop_
_entity_poly.entity_id
_entity_poly.type
_entity_poly.pdbx_seq_one_letter_code
_entity_poly.pdbx_strand_id
1 'polypeptide(L)'
;FLIFTLPALRLAHGWLVAAVLAIGLIVGAFHYITGRLRGEPRLFGEGVRKQLAVLVAALFVLIAAGHWLARYELLYSPTGTVYGVGFTDDHVPGLTIMVGVALAAAGAVLYGAFFSRGYRWILGAPLAWFVLLLLVGSLAPWMVQRLRVEPAELALERDYLANNIEFTRNAFGLEDMEARDHPARGAIDAATVAANSGTINNVRLWDEGPLLQSYNQIQFFRLYYDFLAVHTDRYTVDGELRQVMLATRELSAGKLPAEAQRWVNRRLQFTHGYGVAMSPVTEVEAGGRPAFFVSDVPPAGVIPLERP
;
A
#
# COMPACT_ATOMS: atom_id res chain seq x y z
N PHE A 1 -10.03 9.56 18.37
CA PHE A 1 -10.37 10.58 17.34
C PHE A 1 -10.24 10.03 15.92
N LEU A 2 -9.04 9.60 15.47
CA LEU A 2 -8.78 9.18 14.09
C LEU A 2 -9.61 7.97 13.60
N ILE A 3 -9.86 6.99 14.48
CA ILE A 3 -10.56 5.74 14.10
C ILE A 3 -12.07 5.93 13.95
N PHE A 4 -12.70 6.75 14.81
CA PHE A 4 -14.17 6.85 14.89
C PHE A 4 -14.70 8.24 14.54
N THR A 5 -14.12 9.28 15.13
CA THR A 5 -14.61 10.65 15.01
C THR A 5 -14.31 11.23 13.63
N LEU A 6 -13.09 11.05 13.12
CA LEU A 6 -12.70 11.58 11.81
C LEU A 6 -13.52 10.97 10.66
N PRO A 7 -13.72 9.64 10.57
CA PRO A 7 -14.61 9.05 9.57
C PRO A 7 -16.06 9.53 9.69
N ALA A 8 -16.59 9.71 10.90
CA ALA A 8 -17.93 10.27 11.10
C ALA A 8 -18.04 11.71 10.59
N LEU A 9 -17.04 12.55 10.86
CA LEU A 9 -16.97 13.92 10.33
C LEU A 9 -16.84 13.94 8.80
N ARG A 10 -16.08 13.01 8.22
CA ARG A 10 -15.96 12.84 6.76
C ARG A 10 -17.27 12.41 6.13
N LEU A 11 -18.00 11.49 6.75
CA LEU A 11 -19.32 11.06 6.30
C LEU A 11 -20.31 12.24 6.31
N ALA A 12 -20.36 12.99 7.41
CA ALA A 12 -21.23 14.16 7.53
C ALA A 12 -20.86 15.24 6.51
N HIS A 13 -19.57 15.50 6.31
CA HIS A 13 -19.06 16.43 5.31
C HIS A 13 -19.45 16.00 3.88
N GLY A 14 -19.24 14.74 3.52
CA GLY A 14 -19.62 14.19 2.21
C GLY A 14 -21.12 14.30 1.95
N TRP A 15 -21.94 14.02 2.97
CA TRP A 15 -23.39 14.20 2.89
C TRP A 15 -23.78 15.67 2.65
N LEU A 16 -23.18 16.62 3.37
CA LEU A 16 -23.44 18.05 3.20
C LEU A 16 -23.04 18.55 1.80
N VAL A 17 -21.89 18.12 1.28
CA VAL A 17 -21.45 18.45 -0.08
C VAL A 17 -22.44 17.92 -1.10
N ALA A 18 -22.84 16.64 -0.99
CA ALA A 18 -23.82 16.04 -1.87
C ALA A 18 -25.17 16.77 -1.82
N ALA A 19 -25.64 17.14 -0.62
CA ALA A 19 -26.87 17.89 -0.44
C ALA A 19 -26.82 19.27 -1.12
N VAL A 20 -25.74 20.04 -0.92
CA VAL A 20 -25.58 21.36 -1.57
C VAL A 20 -25.52 21.25 -3.09
N LEU A 21 -24.80 20.26 -3.62
CA LEU A 21 -24.74 20.01 -5.07
C LEU A 21 -26.11 19.59 -5.63
N ALA A 22 -26.82 18.69 -4.95
CA ALA A 22 -28.16 18.26 -5.36
C ALA A 22 -29.16 19.43 -5.35
N ILE A 23 -29.16 20.25 -4.29
CA ILE A 23 -29.98 21.46 -4.21
C ILE A 23 -29.63 22.43 -5.34
N GLY A 24 -28.33 22.66 -5.58
CA GLY A 24 -27.86 23.51 -6.67
C GLY A 24 -28.30 23.03 -8.05
N LEU A 25 -28.22 21.73 -8.30
CA LEU A 25 -28.66 21.12 -9.55
C LEU A 25 -30.18 21.22 -9.72
N ILE A 26 -30.95 20.90 -8.68
CA ILE A 26 -32.43 20.97 -8.72
C ILE A 26 -32.89 22.42 -8.97
N VAL A 27 -32.34 23.39 -8.21
CA VAL A 27 -32.66 24.81 -8.36
C VAL A 27 -32.25 25.32 -9.75
N GLY A 28 -31.04 24.96 -10.21
CA GLY A 28 -30.55 25.32 -11.54
C GLY A 28 -31.41 24.76 -12.67
N ALA A 29 -31.75 23.46 -12.59
CA ALA A 29 -32.59 22.78 -13.59
C ALA A 29 -34.01 23.34 -13.60
N PHE A 30 -34.61 23.54 -12.43
CA PHE A 30 -35.96 24.13 -12.30
C PHE A 30 -36.03 25.50 -12.97
N HIS A 31 -35.05 26.38 -12.70
CA HIS A 31 -35.00 27.71 -13.31
C HIS A 31 -34.66 27.69 -14.80
N TYR A 32 -33.80 26.77 -15.24
CA TYR A 32 -33.49 26.60 -16.66
C TYR A 32 -34.74 26.17 -17.46
N ILE A 33 -35.48 25.17 -16.97
CA ILE A 33 -36.70 24.67 -17.62
C ILE A 33 -37.76 25.76 -17.65
N THR A 34 -38.04 26.40 -16.51
CA THR A 34 -39.06 27.45 -16.42
C THR A 34 -38.70 28.70 -17.25
N GLY A 35 -37.43 29.11 -17.28
CA GLY A 35 -36.97 30.22 -18.12
C GLY A 35 -37.10 29.93 -19.62
N ARG A 36 -36.79 28.71 -20.05
CA ARG A 36 -36.94 28.28 -21.45
C ARG A 36 -38.41 28.20 -21.88
N LEU A 37 -39.30 27.76 -20.99
CA LEU A 37 -40.76 27.76 -21.22
C LEU A 37 -41.33 29.18 -21.33
N ARG A 38 -40.72 30.16 -20.65
CA ARG A 38 -41.13 31.58 -20.70
C ARG A 38 -40.54 32.37 -21.87
N GLY A 39 -39.62 31.78 -22.65
CA GLY A 39 -38.98 32.44 -23.79
C GLY A 39 -38.01 33.57 -23.41
N GLU A 40 -37.46 33.55 -22.19
CA GLU A 40 -36.53 34.60 -21.74
C GLU A 40 -35.16 34.49 -22.47
N PRO A 41 -34.59 35.61 -22.96
CA PRO A 41 -33.31 35.59 -23.69
C PRO A 41 -32.09 35.38 -22.78
N ARG A 42 -32.26 35.48 -21.45
CA ARG A 42 -31.18 35.23 -20.47
C ARG A 42 -31.41 33.89 -19.78
N LEU A 43 -30.33 33.11 -19.63
CA LEU A 43 -30.33 31.82 -18.95
C LEU A 43 -30.81 31.90 -17.48
N PHE A 44 -30.47 32.97 -16.75
CA PHE A 44 -30.85 33.15 -15.36
C PHE A 44 -31.16 34.63 -15.03
N GLY A 45 -32.26 34.89 -14.33
CA GLY A 45 -32.59 36.20 -13.76
C GLY A 45 -31.69 36.58 -12.58
N GLU A 46 -31.70 37.85 -12.17
CA GLU A 46 -30.80 38.34 -11.11
C GLU A 46 -31.00 37.65 -9.74
N GLY A 47 -32.25 37.34 -9.38
CA GLY A 47 -32.56 36.61 -8.14
C GLY A 47 -32.00 35.19 -8.14
N VAL A 48 -32.21 34.45 -9.24
CA VAL A 48 -31.71 33.08 -9.41
C VAL A 48 -30.19 33.05 -9.38
N ARG A 49 -29.54 34.03 -10.03
CA ARG A 49 -28.08 34.17 -10.00
C ARG A 49 -27.55 34.33 -8.57
N LYS A 50 -28.21 35.15 -7.74
CA LYS A 50 -27.82 35.34 -6.33
C LYS A 50 -28.00 34.05 -5.53
N GLN A 51 -29.12 33.35 -5.70
CA GLN A 51 -29.36 32.08 -5.02
C GLN A 51 -28.33 31.02 -5.40
N LEU A 52 -28.04 30.85 -6.69
CA LEU A 52 -27.00 29.93 -7.16
C LEU A 52 -25.61 30.32 -6.63
N ALA A 53 -25.29 31.61 -6.59
CA ALA A 53 -24.01 32.07 -6.04
C ALA A 53 -23.89 31.82 -4.52
N VAL A 54 -24.97 31.93 -3.75
CA VAL A 54 -24.99 31.56 -2.32
C VAL A 54 -24.71 30.06 -2.16
N LEU A 55 -25.30 29.21 -3.01
CA LEU A 55 -25.03 27.77 -3.00
C LEU A 55 -23.58 27.45 -3.36
N VAL A 56 -23.01 28.14 -4.36
CA VAL A 56 -21.59 28.00 -4.72
C VAL A 56 -20.69 28.46 -3.57
N ALA A 57 -20.99 29.57 -2.90
CA ALA A 57 -20.24 30.03 -1.74
C ALA A 57 -20.32 29.03 -0.57
N ALA A 58 -21.52 28.47 -0.30
CA ALA A 58 -21.69 27.41 0.69
C ALA A 58 -20.85 26.16 0.34
N LEU A 59 -20.79 25.79 -0.94
CA LEU A 59 -19.91 24.71 -1.40
C LEU A 59 -18.43 25.02 -1.11
N PHE A 60 -17.96 26.25 -1.34
CA PHE A 60 -16.58 26.63 -1.00
C PHE A 60 -16.28 26.57 0.50
N VAL A 61 -17.25 26.93 1.36
CA VAL A 61 -17.11 26.76 2.81
C VAL A 61 -16.99 25.28 3.17
N LEU A 62 -17.78 24.40 2.53
CA LEU A 62 -17.64 22.96 2.73
C LEU A 62 -16.31 22.43 2.19
N ILE A 63 -15.82 22.94 1.05
CA ILE A 63 -14.48 22.60 0.53
C ILE A 63 -13.40 22.99 1.56
N ALA A 64 -13.49 24.18 2.15
CA ALA A 64 -12.58 24.62 3.20
C ALA A 64 -12.62 23.68 4.42
N ALA A 65 -13.82 23.29 4.88
CA ALA A 65 -13.97 22.29 5.93
C ALA A 65 -13.35 20.93 5.55
N GLY A 66 -13.48 20.54 4.27
CA GLY A 66 -12.88 19.33 3.73
C GLY A 66 -11.36 19.34 3.77
N HIS A 67 -10.72 20.46 3.40
CA HIS A 67 -9.27 20.64 3.52
C HIS A 67 -8.81 20.66 4.98
N TRP A 68 -9.58 21.26 5.88
CA TRP A 68 -9.28 21.28 7.31
C TRP A 68 -9.25 19.86 7.90
N LEU A 69 -10.25 19.04 7.55
CA LEU A 69 -10.33 17.63 7.95
C LEU A 69 -9.20 16.79 7.33
N ALA A 70 -8.83 17.07 6.07
CA ALA A 70 -7.76 16.35 5.36
C ALA A 70 -6.40 16.42 6.05
N ARG A 71 -6.14 17.44 6.86
CA ARG A 71 -4.87 17.54 7.60
C ARG A 71 -4.66 16.41 8.59
N TYR A 72 -5.74 15.89 9.17
CA TYR A 72 -5.64 14.75 10.08
C TYR A 72 -5.37 13.43 9.35
N GLU A 73 -5.62 13.39 8.04
CA GLU A 73 -5.34 12.21 7.20
C GLU A 73 -3.88 12.16 6.74
N LEU A 74 -3.09 13.22 6.97
CA LEU A 74 -1.65 13.20 6.71
C LEU A 74 -0.94 12.11 7.53
N LEU A 75 -1.52 11.69 8.67
CA LEU A 75 -1.04 10.55 9.44
C LEU A 75 -1.13 9.20 8.70
N TYR A 76 -1.87 9.14 7.59
CA TYR A 76 -1.99 7.99 6.69
C TYR A 76 -1.36 8.26 5.32
N SER A 77 -0.56 9.32 5.18
CA SER A 77 0.11 9.70 3.93
C SER A 77 1.14 8.65 3.52
N PRO A 78 1.15 8.16 2.25
CA PRO A 78 2.13 7.21 1.74
C PRO A 78 3.33 7.90 1.04
N THR A 79 3.48 9.22 1.15
CA THR A 79 4.46 9.98 0.37
C THR A 79 5.93 9.66 0.74
N GLY A 80 6.17 9.24 1.98
CA GLY A 80 7.50 8.87 2.48
C GLY A 80 7.80 7.38 2.44
N THR A 81 8.94 7.00 3.02
CA THR A 81 9.35 5.59 3.20
C THR A 81 8.43 4.82 4.16
N VAL A 82 7.73 5.52 5.06
CA VAL A 82 6.73 4.97 5.97
C VAL A 82 5.44 5.80 5.89
N TYR A 83 4.33 5.22 6.34
CA TYR A 83 3.08 5.95 6.48
C TYR A 83 3.18 6.99 7.61
N GLY A 84 2.76 8.22 7.32
CA GLY A 84 2.72 9.28 8.31
C GLY A 84 3.06 10.65 7.75
N VAL A 85 3.06 11.65 8.65
CA VAL A 85 3.48 13.01 8.32
C VAL A 85 4.99 13.00 8.09
N GLY A 86 5.43 13.32 6.86
CA GLY A 86 6.84 13.52 6.53
C GLY A 86 7.24 14.99 6.53
N PHE A 87 8.50 15.26 6.19
CA PHE A 87 9.07 16.62 6.15
C PHE A 87 8.27 17.57 5.26
N THR A 88 7.90 17.12 4.05
CA THR A 88 7.15 17.94 3.10
C THR A 88 5.76 18.29 3.62
N ASP A 89 5.07 17.36 4.27
CA ASP A 89 3.71 17.55 4.76
C ASP A 89 3.65 18.55 5.93
N ASP A 90 4.70 18.57 6.77
CA ASP A 90 4.84 19.53 7.87
C ASP A 90 5.25 20.94 7.36
N HIS A 91 6.26 21.01 6.49
CA HIS A 91 6.82 22.29 6.05
C HIS A 91 6.03 22.98 4.93
N VAL A 92 5.22 22.22 4.18
CA VAL A 92 4.34 22.74 3.13
C VAL A 92 2.90 22.52 3.58
N PRO A 93 2.31 23.43 4.39
CA PRO A 93 0.96 23.29 4.92
C PRO A 93 -0.10 23.61 3.84
N GLY A 94 0.00 22.98 2.67
CA GLY A 94 -0.81 23.25 1.48
C GLY A 94 -2.30 23.12 1.75
N LEU A 95 -2.70 22.14 2.56
CA LEU A 95 -4.08 21.98 3.00
C LEU A 95 -4.57 23.17 3.84
N THR A 96 -3.77 23.68 4.77
CA THR A 96 -4.14 24.86 5.58
C THR A 96 -4.24 26.11 4.70
N ILE A 97 -3.33 26.29 3.74
CA ILE A 97 -3.40 27.38 2.76
C ILE A 97 -4.69 27.27 1.93
N MET A 98 -5.05 26.06 1.50
CA MET A 98 -6.27 25.79 0.74
C MET A 98 -7.56 26.05 1.51
N VAL A 99 -7.57 25.92 2.83
CA VAL A 99 -8.69 26.41 3.66
C VAL A 99 -8.88 27.91 3.46
N GLY A 100 -7.82 28.69 3.58
CA GLY A 100 -7.86 30.15 3.41
C GLY A 100 -8.29 30.56 2.01
N VAL A 101 -7.73 29.91 0.97
CA VAL A 101 -8.08 30.19 -0.43
C VAL A 101 -9.54 29.82 -0.73
N ALA A 102 -10.04 28.69 -0.23
CA ALA A 102 -11.44 28.30 -0.40
C ALA A 102 -12.40 29.30 0.27
N LEU A 103 -12.08 29.77 1.49
CA LEU A 103 -12.88 30.80 2.17
C LEU A 103 -12.84 32.15 1.42
N ALA A 104 -11.67 32.54 0.90
CA ALA A 104 -11.56 33.73 0.06
C ALA A 104 -12.37 33.61 -1.23
N ALA A 105 -12.39 32.43 -1.87
CA ALA A 105 -13.22 32.16 -3.03
C ALA A 105 -14.71 32.25 -2.70
N ALA A 106 -15.16 31.71 -1.55
CA ALA A 106 -16.53 31.88 -1.07
C ALA A 106 -16.92 33.36 -0.95
N GLY A 107 -16.06 34.17 -0.31
CA GLY A 107 -16.26 35.61 -0.17
C GLY A 107 -16.29 36.34 -1.51
N ALA A 108 -15.40 35.99 -2.44
CA ALA A 108 -15.35 36.58 -3.78
C ALA A 108 -16.60 36.27 -4.61
N VAL A 109 -17.13 35.05 -4.51
CA VAL A 109 -18.39 34.65 -5.18
C VAL A 109 -19.56 35.46 -4.61
N LEU A 110 -19.66 35.59 -3.28
CA LEU A 110 -20.71 36.40 -2.64
C LEU A 110 -20.59 37.88 -3.03
N TYR A 111 -19.40 38.45 -2.98
CA TYR A 111 -19.15 39.82 -3.43
C TYR A 111 -19.57 40.02 -4.89
N GLY A 112 -19.22 39.07 -5.75
CA GLY A 112 -19.62 39.05 -7.16
C GLY A 112 -21.14 39.02 -7.36
N ALA A 113 -21.86 38.28 -6.53
CA ALA A 113 -23.31 38.11 -6.64
C ALA A 113 -24.11 39.34 -6.19
N PHE A 114 -23.66 40.00 -5.12
CA PHE A 114 -24.39 41.12 -4.51
C PHE A 114 -23.94 42.50 -5.00
N PHE A 115 -22.65 42.68 -5.30
CA PHE A 115 -22.09 44.00 -5.60
C PHE A 115 -21.63 44.16 -7.06
N SER A 116 -21.43 43.07 -7.80
CA SER A 116 -21.01 43.13 -9.20
C SER A 116 -22.12 42.75 -10.18
N ARG A 117 -22.17 43.43 -11.33
CA ARG A 117 -23.17 43.12 -12.39
C ARG A 117 -22.74 41.97 -13.32
N GLY A 118 -21.47 41.59 -13.35
CA GLY A 118 -20.91 40.59 -14.28
C GLY A 118 -20.54 39.24 -13.65
N TYR A 119 -20.40 38.20 -14.49
CA TYR A 119 -20.08 36.83 -14.07
C TYR A 119 -18.61 36.58 -13.70
N ARG A 120 -17.75 37.60 -13.83
CA ARG A 120 -16.29 37.47 -13.67
C ARG A 120 -15.89 36.87 -12.33
N TRP A 121 -16.54 37.27 -11.24
CA TRP A 121 -16.21 36.80 -9.89
C TRP A 121 -16.84 35.45 -9.59
N ILE A 122 -18.05 35.20 -10.11
CA ILE A 122 -18.78 33.95 -9.93
C ILE A 122 -18.06 32.79 -10.64
N LEU A 123 -17.47 33.03 -11.82
CA LEU A 123 -16.74 32.01 -12.60
C LEU A 123 -15.23 32.06 -12.36
N GLY A 124 -14.67 33.26 -12.17
CA GLY A 124 -13.23 33.46 -11.99
C GLY A 124 -12.72 33.00 -10.62
N ALA A 125 -13.49 33.15 -9.55
CA ALA A 125 -13.07 32.67 -8.23
C ALA A 125 -12.94 31.13 -8.17
N PRO A 126 -13.92 30.34 -8.67
CA PRO A 126 -13.74 28.89 -8.79
C PRO A 126 -12.55 28.48 -9.66
N LEU A 127 -12.36 29.16 -10.79
CA LEU A 127 -11.24 28.88 -11.69
C LEU A 127 -9.90 29.16 -11.01
N ALA A 128 -9.77 30.31 -10.33
CA ALA A 128 -8.56 30.68 -9.60
C ALA A 128 -8.28 29.70 -8.45
N TRP A 129 -9.31 29.31 -7.68
CA TRP A 129 -9.19 28.28 -6.66
C TRP A 129 -8.71 26.95 -7.24
N PHE A 130 -9.27 26.51 -8.38
CA PHE A 130 -8.87 25.27 -9.04
C PHE A 130 -7.40 25.30 -9.49
N VAL A 131 -6.94 26.42 -10.06
CA VAL A 131 -5.53 26.61 -10.41
C VAL A 131 -4.64 26.56 -9.17
N LEU A 132 -5.02 27.25 -8.10
CA LEU A 132 -4.28 27.24 -6.84
C LEU A 132 -4.27 25.86 -6.18
N LEU A 133 -5.33 25.08 -6.31
CA LEU A 133 -5.39 23.70 -5.83
C LEU A 133 -4.32 22.84 -6.50
N LEU A 134 -4.14 22.95 -7.82
CA LEU A 134 -3.11 22.21 -8.55
C LEU A 134 -1.70 22.67 -8.15
N LEU A 135 -1.50 23.98 -8.03
CA LEU A 135 -0.18 24.55 -7.72
C LEU A 135 0.24 24.28 -6.26
N VAL A 136 -0.64 24.55 -5.30
CA VAL A 136 -0.33 24.45 -3.86
C VAL A 136 -0.60 23.06 -3.31
N GLY A 137 -1.63 22.39 -3.79
CA GLY A 137 -2.03 21.07 -3.30
C GLY A 137 -1.25 19.90 -3.91
N SER A 138 -0.65 20.08 -5.09
CA SER A 138 0.06 18.99 -5.79
C SER A 138 1.47 19.38 -6.21
N LEU A 139 1.62 20.49 -6.95
CA LEU A 139 2.92 20.85 -7.52
C LEU A 139 3.93 21.26 -6.45
N ALA A 140 3.56 22.10 -5.48
CA ALA A 140 4.47 22.58 -4.45
C ALA A 140 4.99 21.45 -3.54
N PRO A 141 4.15 20.56 -2.97
CA PRO A 141 4.62 19.40 -2.21
C PRO A 141 5.52 18.49 -3.06
N TRP A 142 5.11 18.20 -4.30
CA TRP A 142 5.90 17.37 -5.20
C TRP A 142 7.29 17.96 -5.48
N MET A 143 7.38 19.27 -5.71
CA MET A 143 8.67 19.94 -5.92
C MET A 143 9.55 19.90 -4.68
N VAL A 144 9.00 20.14 -3.49
CA VAL A 144 9.77 20.08 -2.23
C VAL A 144 10.24 18.66 -1.96
N GLN A 145 9.37 17.66 -2.16
CA GLN A 145 9.73 16.25 -2.01
C GLN A 145 10.87 15.88 -2.97
N ARG A 146 10.70 16.16 -4.27
CA ARG A 146 11.62 15.76 -5.33
C ARG A 146 12.97 16.48 -5.28
N LEU A 147 12.98 17.77 -4.98
CA LEU A 147 14.17 18.61 -5.09
C LEU A 147 14.93 18.78 -3.78
N ARG A 148 14.26 18.61 -2.63
CA ARG A 148 14.86 18.85 -1.30
C ARG A 148 14.88 17.61 -0.43
N VAL A 149 13.79 16.84 -0.38
CA VAL A 149 13.68 15.68 0.52
C VAL A 149 14.40 14.46 -0.05
N GLU A 150 14.02 14.00 -1.24
CA GLU A 150 14.60 12.79 -1.86
C GLU A 150 16.15 12.81 -1.94
N PRO A 151 16.84 13.93 -2.25
CA PRO A 151 18.30 13.96 -2.26
C PRO A 151 18.97 13.80 -0.89
N ALA A 152 18.25 14.12 0.20
CA ALA A 152 18.75 14.12 1.56
C ALA A 152 17.75 13.51 2.55
N GLU A 153 17.10 12.42 2.13
CA GLU A 153 15.90 11.87 2.81
C GLU A 153 16.20 11.49 4.26
N LEU A 154 17.28 10.73 4.50
CA LEU A 154 17.66 10.31 5.85
C LEU A 154 17.89 11.49 6.80
N ALA A 155 18.41 12.62 6.32
CA ALA A 155 18.70 13.78 7.18
C ALA A 155 17.43 14.58 7.51
N LEU A 156 16.50 14.69 6.57
CA LEU A 156 15.29 15.50 6.72
C LEU A 156 14.11 14.72 7.32
N GLU A 157 14.03 13.42 7.07
CA GLU A 157 12.96 12.54 7.55
C GLU A 157 13.29 11.87 8.89
N ARG A 158 14.53 12.02 9.41
CA ARG A 158 15.01 11.32 10.62
C ARG A 158 14.06 11.43 11.82
N ASP A 159 13.63 12.65 12.12
CA ASP A 159 12.81 12.91 13.31
C ASP A 159 11.39 12.36 13.12
N TYR A 160 10.85 12.42 11.90
CA TYR A 160 9.56 11.83 11.56
C TYR A 160 9.59 10.30 11.64
N LEU A 161 10.68 9.67 11.18
CA LEU A 161 10.92 8.24 11.33
C LEU A 161 11.06 7.83 12.79
N ALA A 162 11.76 8.62 13.61
CA ALA A 162 11.89 8.35 15.05
C ALA A 162 10.52 8.37 15.74
N ASN A 163 9.70 9.38 15.46
CA ASN A 163 8.33 9.46 15.96
C ASN A 163 7.48 8.27 15.48
N ASN A 164 7.59 7.87 14.21
CA ASN A 164 6.87 6.72 13.67
C ASN A 164 7.22 5.42 14.42
N ILE A 165 8.52 5.18 14.66
CA ILE A 165 9.00 4.02 15.42
C ILE A 165 8.46 4.06 16.86
N GLU A 166 8.57 5.20 17.54
CA GLU A 166 8.09 5.38 18.92
C GLU A 166 6.58 5.10 19.02
N PHE A 167 5.75 5.77 18.21
CA PHE A 167 4.31 5.59 18.27
C PHE A 167 3.87 4.18 17.83
N THR A 168 4.59 3.54 16.91
CA THR A 168 4.33 2.15 16.53
C THR A 168 4.65 1.22 17.70
N ARG A 169 5.80 1.38 18.36
CA ARG A 169 6.17 0.55 19.52
C ARG A 169 5.15 0.71 20.65
N ASN A 170 4.74 1.93 20.94
CA ASN A 170 3.72 2.21 21.94
C ASN A 170 2.37 1.56 21.56
N ALA A 171 1.91 1.74 20.32
CA ALA A 171 0.63 1.19 19.85
C ALA A 171 0.56 -0.34 19.93
N PHE A 172 1.68 -1.03 19.70
CA PHE A 172 1.78 -2.49 19.80
C PHE A 172 2.21 -2.99 21.19
N GLY A 173 2.43 -2.10 22.17
CA GLY A 173 2.88 -2.49 23.51
C GLY A 173 4.29 -3.10 23.52
N LEU A 174 5.16 -2.69 22.60
CA LEU A 174 6.53 -3.22 22.45
C LEU A 174 7.54 -2.56 23.38
N GLU A 175 7.13 -1.56 24.15
CA GLU A 175 8.00 -0.85 25.11
C GLU A 175 8.25 -1.68 26.38
N ASP A 176 7.25 -2.47 26.80
CA ASP A 176 7.29 -3.24 28.05
C ASP A 176 7.67 -4.73 27.82
N MET A 177 8.41 -5.02 26.74
CA MET A 177 8.83 -6.39 26.46
C MET A 177 10.03 -6.79 27.33
N GLU A 178 9.84 -7.81 28.16
CA GLU A 178 10.94 -8.47 28.87
C GLU A 178 11.57 -9.55 27.98
N ALA A 179 12.81 -9.31 27.54
CA ALA A 179 13.63 -10.37 26.97
C ALA A 179 13.99 -11.37 28.09
N ARG A 180 13.67 -12.65 27.89
CA ARG A 180 14.06 -13.73 28.78
C ARG A 180 14.93 -14.72 28.04
N ASP A 181 16.16 -14.85 28.50
CA ASP A 181 17.04 -15.90 28.02
C ASP A 181 16.48 -17.26 28.47
N HIS A 182 16.40 -18.19 27.51
CA HIS A 182 16.11 -19.60 27.77
C HIS A 182 17.40 -20.40 27.60
N PRO A 183 18.32 -20.38 28.60
CA PRO A 183 19.54 -21.17 28.51
C PRO A 183 19.19 -22.66 28.49
N ALA A 184 19.85 -23.40 27.61
CA ALA A 184 19.77 -24.86 27.60
C ALA A 184 20.22 -25.38 28.98
N ARG A 185 19.34 -26.10 29.68
CA ARG A 185 19.62 -26.68 31.00
C ARG A 185 20.11 -28.10 30.82
N GLY A 186 21.36 -28.37 31.20
CA GLY A 186 21.96 -29.70 31.18
C GLY A 186 23.45 -29.67 30.84
N ALA A 187 24.21 -30.64 31.37
CA ALA A 187 25.56 -30.91 30.88
C ALA A 187 25.45 -31.83 29.66
N ILE A 188 25.97 -31.40 28.52
CA ILE A 188 26.08 -32.26 27.33
C ILE A 188 27.32 -33.13 27.52
N ASP A 189 27.13 -34.41 27.83
CA ASP A 189 28.19 -35.41 27.88
C ASP A 189 28.07 -36.42 26.73
N ALA A 190 29.10 -37.25 26.55
CA ALA A 190 29.12 -38.24 25.47
C ALA A 190 27.96 -39.25 25.57
N ALA A 191 27.52 -39.58 26.79
CA ALA A 191 26.39 -40.49 27.02
C ALA A 191 25.06 -39.86 26.55
N THR A 192 24.86 -38.57 26.83
CA THR A 192 23.68 -37.81 26.38
C THR A 192 23.63 -37.71 24.86
N VAL A 193 24.76 -37.47 24.20
CA VAL A 193 24.84 -37.44 22.73
C VAL A 193 24.52 -38.82 22.13
N ALA A 194 25.11 -39.88 22.69
CA ALA A 194 24.88 -41.25 22.23
C ALA A 194 23.42 -41.71 22.39
N ALA A 195 22.76 -41.30 23.48
CA ALA A 195 21.36 -41.61 23.75
C ALA A 195 20.37 -40.84 22.83
N ASN A 196 20.81 -39.76 22.18
CA ASN A 196 19.98 -38.88 21.37
C ASN A 196 20.42 -38.83 19.89
N SER A 197 20.94 -39.94 19.36
CA SER A 197 21.39 -40.05 17.97
C SER A 197 20.34 -39.60 16.96
N GLY A 198 19.06 -39.92 17.19
CA GLY A 198 17.95 -39.46 16.35
C GLY A 198 17.79 -37.94 16.30
N THR A 199 18.09 -37.21 17.37
CA THR A 199 18.08 -35.74 17.38
C THR A 199 19.31 -35.19 16.70
N ILE A 200 20.50 -35.74 17.03
CA ILE A 200 21.79 -35.30 16.46
C ILE A 200 21.81 -35.47 14.94
N ASN A 201 21.32 -36.60 14.44
CA ASN A 201 21.25 -36.91 13.01
C ASN A 201 20.20 -36.07 12.26
N ASN A 202 19.40 -35.26 12.96
CA ASN A 202 18.32 -34.44 12.41
C ASN A 202 18.40 -32.96 12.87
N VAL A 203 19.54 -32.49 13.37
CA VAL A 203 19.74 -31.08 13.73
C VAL A 203 19.68 -30.22 12.48
N ARG A 204 18.60 -29.44 12.35
CA ARG A 204 18.37 -28.61 11.19
C ARG A 204 19.37 -27.45 11.12
N LEU A 205 20.20 -27.46 10.08
CA LEU A 205 21.15 -26.41 9.72
C LEU A 205 20.55 -25.36 8.76
N TRP A 206 19.46 -25.72 8.08
CA TRP A 206 18.80 -24.86 7.08
C TRP A 206 17.57 -24.15 7.64
N ASP A 207 17.35 -22.91 7.20
CA ASP A 207 16.10 -22.18 7.42
C ASP A 207 15.30 -22.07 6.11
N GLU A 208 13.97 -21.97 6.22
CA GLU A 208 13.05 -21.98 5.09
C GLU A 208 13.33 -20.86 4.08
N GLY A 209 13.60 -19.64 4.56
CA GLY A 209 13.82 -18.48 3.69
C GLY A 209 15.10 -18.57 2.86
N PRO A 210 16.28 -18.72 3.48
CA PRO A 210 17.54 -18.87 2.77
C PRO A 210 17.59 -20.11 1.86
N LEU A 211 16.98 -21.23 2.27
CA LEU A 211 16.93 -22.44 1.46
C LEU A 211 16.03 -22.25 0.23
N LEU A 212 14.88 -21.57 0.38
CA LEU A 212 14.00 -21.22 -0.73
C LEU A 212 14.71 -20.35 -1.78
N GLN A 213 15.50 -19.36 -1.34
CA GLN A 213 16.32 -18.55 -2.24
C GLN A 213 17.35 -19.41 -2.98
N SER A 214 18.01 -20.31 -2.26
CA SER A 214 18.99 -21.23 -2.83
C SER A 214 18.38 -22.13 -3.90
N TYR A 215 17.20 -22.73 -3.63
CA TYR A 215 16.47 -23.55 -4.59
C TYR A 215 16.11 -22.75 -5.85
N ASN A 216 15.57 -21.54 -5.71
CA ASN A 216 15.23 -20.68 -6.84
C ASN A 216 16.46 -20.14 -7.60
N GLN A 217 17.67 -20.31 -7.08
CA GLN A 217 18.90 -19.92 -7.77
C GLN A 217 19.58 -21.10 -8.48
N ILE A 218 19.69 -22.26 -7.81
CA ILE A 218 20.50 -23.39 -8.30
C ILE A 218 19.65 -24.51 -8.93
N GLN A 219 18.36 -24.57 -8.61
CA GLN A 219 17.40 -25.56 -9.15
C GLN A 219 16.43 -24.94 -10.17
N PHE A 220 16.79 -23.77 -10.70
CA PHE A 220 16.04 -23.01 -11.68
C PHE A 220 16.43 -23.38 -13.11
N PHE A 221 15.79 -24.41 -13.66
CA PHE A 221 16.07 -24.91 -15.01
C PHE A 221 15.26 -24.23 -16.11
N ARG A 222 14.16 -23.55 -15.75
CA ARG A 222 13.23 -22.91 -16.68
C ARG A 222 12.70 -21.62 -16.07
N LEU A 223 12.57 -20.58 -16.88
CA LEU A 223 12.15 -19.24 -16.45
C LEU A 223 10.74 -19.20 -15.83
N TYR A 224 9.90 -20.18 -16.17
CA TYR A 224 8.52 -20.28 -15.71
C TYR A 224 8.31 -21.18 -14.50
N TYR A 225 9.38 -21.76 -13.92
CA TYR A 225 9.29 -22.55 -12.70
C TYR A 225 9.80 -21.78 -11.51
N ASP A 226 9.07 -21.88 -10.39
CA ASP A 226 9.42 -21.28 -9.11
C ASP A 226 9.12 -22.24 -7.98
N PHE A 227 9.91 -22.18 -6.92
CA PHE A 227 9.55 -22.70 -5.62
C PHE A 227 8.88 -21.59 -4.83
N LEU A 228 7.71 -21.88 -4.25
CA LEU A 228 6.93 -20.88 -3.48
C LEU A 228 7.19 -20.98 -1.98
N ALA A 229 7.43 -22.17 -1.48
CA ALA A 229 7.70 -22.44 -0.07
C ALA A 229 8.54 -23.70 0.09
N VAL A 230 9.38 -23.73 1.12
CA VAL A 230 10.09 -24.92 1.56
C VAL A 230 9.41 -25.41 2.83
N HIS A 231 9.14 -26.71 2.91
CA HIS A 231 8.52 -27.34 4.08
C HIS A 231 9.44 -28.38 4.68
N THR A 232 9.35 -28.56 5.99
CA THR A 232 10.07 -29.60 6.71
C THR A 232 9.20 -30.85 6.82
N ASP A 233 9.75 -32.01 6.46
CA ASP A 233 9.08 -33.31 6.59
C ASP A 233 10.09 -34.41 6.95
N ARG A 234 9.64 -35.67 7.11
CA ARG A 234 10.46 -36.82 7.47
C ARG A 234 10.23 -37.99 6.53
N TYR A 235 11.31 -38.52 5.98
CA TYR A 235 11.30 -39.67 5.08
C TYR A 235 12.30 -40.73 5.52
N THR A 236 12.01 -41.99 5.22
CA THR A 236 12.96 -43.08 5.43
C THR A 236 13.97 -43.11 4.28
N VAL A 237 15.23 -42.84 4.58
CA VAL A 237 16.35 -42.86 3.61
C VAL A 237 17.37 -43.86 4.13
N ASP A 238 17.73 -44.85 3.32
CA ASP A 238 18.67 -45.93 3.68
C ASP A 238 18.29 -46.70 4.97
N GLY A 239 16.99 -46.82 5.25
CA GLY A 239 16.47 -47.52 6.42
C GLY A 239 16.39 -46.68 7.70
N GLU A 240 16.85 -45.43 7.68
CA GLU A 240 16.76 -44.50 8.81
C GLU A 240 15.78 -43.36 8.55
N LEU A 241 15.06 -42.92 9.59
CA LEU A 241 14.16 -41.78 9.51
C LEU A 241 14.97 -40.48 9.50
N ARG A 242 14.98 -39.78 8.36
CA ARG A 242 15.68 -38.52 8.17
C ARG A 242 14.72 -37.36 7.94
N GLN A 243 14.99 -36.25 8.60
CA GLN A 243 14.30 -35.00 8.39
C GLN A 243 14.87 -34.32 7.14
N VAL A 244 13.97 -33.88 6.28
CA VAL A 244 14.28 -33.23 5.00
C VAL A 244 13.53 -31.92 4.90
N MET A 245 14.06 -31.04 4.07
CA MET A 245 13.36 -29.85 3.63
C MET A 245 13.10 -29.96 2.13
N LEU A 246 11.85 -29.83 1.74
CA LEU A 246 11.40 -30.07 0.37
C LEU A 246 10.53 -28.93 -0.13
N ALA A 247 10.54 -28.72 -1.44
CA ALA A 247 9.68 -27.78 -2.11
C ALA A 247 9.19 -28.36 -3.43
N THR A 248 7.90 -28.21 -3.71
CA THR A 248 7.34 -28.53 -5.02
C THR A 248 7.72 -27.44 -6.01
N ARG A 249 8.10 -27.85 -7.21
CA ARG A 249 8.39 -26.94 -8.30
C ARG A 249 7.08 -26.54 -8.93
N GLU A 250 6.67 -25.29 -8.74
CA GLU A 250 5.41 -24.74 -9.22
C GLU A 250 5.62 -23.97 -10.53
N LEU A 251 4.54 -23.83 -11.29
CA LEU A 251 4.52 -23.07 -12.54
C LEU A 251 4.04 -21.64 -12.30
N SER A 252 4.85 -20.66 -12.71
CA SER A 252 4.49 -19.25 -12.74
C SER A 252 4.04 -18.82 -14.14
N ALA A 253 2.72 -18.82 -14.37
CA ALA A 253 2.13 -18.40 -15.65
C ALA A 253 2.38 -16.92 -16.01
N GLY A 254 2.81 -16.10 -15.04
CA GLY A 254 3.24 -14.71 -15.25
C GLY A 254 4.66 -14.59 -15.79
N LYS A 255 5.50 -15.61 -15.60
CA LYS A 255 6.89 -15.67 -16.10
C LYS A 255 7.01 -16.31 -17.49
N LEU A 256 5.91 -16.78 -18.07
CA LEU A 256 5.87 -17.18 -19.48
C LEU A 256 6.13 -15.96 -20.38
N PRO A 257 6.80 -16.12 -21.54
CA PRO A 257 6.91 -15.07 -22.55
C PRO A 257 5.54 -14.47 -22.89
N ALA A 258 5.47 -13.17 -23.16
CA ALA A 258 4.20 -12.47 -23.37
C ALA A 258 3.35 -13.11 -24.48
N GLU A 259 4.00 -13.61 -25.52
CA GLU A 259 3.40 -14.31 -26.66
C GLU A 259 2.78 -15.65 -26.27
N ALA A 260 3.32 -16.27 -25.21
CA ALA A 260 2.91 -17.54 -24.65
C ALA A 260 1.89 -17.41 -23.51
N GLN A 261 1.56 -16.21 -23.02
CA GLN A 261 0.53 -15.97 -22.00
C GLN A 261 -0.91 -16.01 -22.54
N ARG A 262 -1.15 -16.83 -23.58
CA ARG A 262 -2.49 -17.02 -24.15
C ARG A 262 -3.34 -17.90 -23.25
N TRP A 263 -4.67 -17.76 -23.36
CA TRP A 263 -5.62 -18.56 -22.57
C TRP A 263 -5.35 -20.07 -22.67
N VAL A 264 -5.11 -20.58 -23.89
CA VAL A 264 -4.80 -22.00 -24.14
C VAL A 264 -3.58 -22.45 -23.36
N ASN A 265 -2.49 -21.68 -23.39
CA ASN A 265 -1.27 -22.04 -22.69
C ASN A 265 -1.45 -21.98 -21.17
N ARG A 266 -2.19 -20.99 -20.65
CA ARG A 266 -2.44 -20.84 -19.21
C ARG A 266 -3.45 -21.83 -18.63
N ARG A 267 -4.35 -22.37 -19.46
CA ARG A 267 -5.47 -23.20 -18.99
C ARG A 267 -5.44 -24.64 -19.46
N LEU A 268 -4.72 -24.96 -20.55
CA LEU A 268 -4.69 -26.31 -21.13
C LEU A 268 -3.29 -26.92 -21.17
N GLN A 269 -2.23 -26.13 -21.39
CA GLN A 269 -0.86 -26.67 -21.49
C GLN A 269 -0.07 -26.53 -20.20
N PHE A 270 0.19 -25.30 -19.77
CA PHE A 270 0.95 -24.98 -18.56
C PHE A 270 -0.04 -24.77 -17.42
N THR A 271 -0.51 -25.88 -16.84
CA THR A 271 -1.50 -25.87 -15.76
C THR A 271 -0.88 -26.00 -14.38
N HIS A 272 0.21 -26.78 -14.25
CA HIS A 272 0.89 -27.05 -12.99
C HIS A 272 2.39 -27.14 -13.22
N GLY A 273 3.14 -27.07 -12.11
CA GLY A 273 4.57 -27.35 -12.13
C GLY A 273 4.89 -28.85 -12.22
N TYR A 274 6.18 -29.18 -12.24
CA TYR A 274 6.64 -30.57 -12.30
C TYR A 274 7.94 -30.76 -11.53
N GLY A 275 7.89 -31.64 -10.54
CA GLY A 275 9.04 -32.09 -9.78
C GLY A 275 9.16 -31.48 -8.38
N VAL A 276 10.13 -31.99 -7.64
CA VAL A 276 10.42 -31.61 -6.25
C VAL A 276 11.93 -31.41 -6.13
N ALA A 277 12.33 -30.42 -5.33
CA ALA A 277 13.68 -30.33 -4.80
C ALA A 277 13.64 -30.69 -3.32
N MET A 278 14.53 -31.57 -2.89
CA MET A 278 14.58 -32.09 -1.52
C MET A 278 16.01 -32.14 -1.01
N SER A 279 16.25 -31.56 0.15
CA SER A 279 17.55 -31.49 0.80
C SER A 279 17.49 -32.08 2.21
N PRO A 280 18.52 -32.82 2.66
CA PRO A 280 18.70 -33.11 4.08
C PRO A 280 18.79 -31.83 4.89
N VAL A 281 18.23 -31.84 6.10
CA VAL A 281 18.37 -30.69 7.01
C VAL A 281 19.75 -30.56 7.63
N THR A 282 20.55 -31.62 7.61
CA THR A 282 21.82 -31.75 8.37
C THR A 282 23.08 -31.60 7.52
N GLU A 283 22.97 -31.51 6.20
CA GLU A 283 24.11 -31.53 5.30
C GLU A 283 24.25 -30.21 4.54
N VAL A 284 25.50 -29.77 4.38
CA VAL A 284 25.88 -28.57 3.62
C VAL A 284 27.02 -28.95 2.69
N GLU A 285 26.84 -28.72 1.40
CA GLU A 285 27.90 -28.95 0.41
C GLU A 285 28.99 -27.88 0.46
N ALA A 286 30.09 -28.15 -0.24
CA ALA A 286 31.14 -27.17 -0.46
C ALA A 286 30.58 -25.85 -1.02
N GLY A 287 31.03 -24.74 -0.43
CA GLY A 287 30.56 -23.41 -0.79
C GLY A 287 29.24 -22.98 -0.12
N GLY A 288 28.75 -23.71 0.88
CA GLY A 288 27.56 -23.31 1.64
C GLY A 288 26.25 -23.54 0.90
N ARG A 289 26.22 -24.52 -0.01
CA ARG A 289 25.03 -24.87 -0.80
C ARG A 289 24.30 -26.06 -0.16
N PRO A 290 22.99 -26.19 -0.37
CA PRO A 290 22.27 -27.38 0.07
C PRO A 290 22.68 -28.60 -0.75
N ALA A 291 22.85 -29.74 -0.06
CA ALA A 291 22.89 -31.05 -0.71
C ALA A 291 21.47 -31.45 -1.16
N PHE A 292 21.33 -32.37 -2.11
CA PHE A 292 20.03 -32.80 -2.61
C PHE A 292 19.84 -34.32 -2.56
N PHE A 293 18.72 -34.77 -2.01
CA PHE A 293 18.21 -36.13 -2.23
C PHE A 293 17.40 -36.23 -3.51
N VAL A 294 16.73 -35.15 -3.91
CA VAL A 294 16.00 -35.04 -5.16
C VAL A 294 16.26 -33.65 -5.74
N SER A 295 16.66 -33.60 -7.00
CA SER A 295 16.93 -32.36 -7.74
C SER A 295 16.64 -32.54 -9.23
N ASP A 296 16.77 -31.46 -9.99
CA ASP A 296 16.74 -31.40 -11.45
C ASP A 296 15.36 -31.50 -12.12
N VAL A 297 15.36 -31.33 -13.45
CA VAL A 297 14.20 -31.49 -14.36
C VAL A 297 14.66 -32.27 -15.60
N PRO A 298 14.27 -33.55 -15.77
CA PRO A 298 13.39 -34.34 -14.89
C PRO A 298 14.00 -34.60 -13.50
N PRO A 299 13.18 -34.76 -12.44
CA PRO A 299 13.68 -35.05 -11.10
C PRO A 299 14.52 -36.33 -11.06
N ALA A 300 15.70 -36.24 -10.47
CA ALA A 300 16.62 -37.34 -10.23
C ALA A 300 17.07 -37.30 -8.77
N GLY A 301 17.39 -38.46 -8.20
CA GLY A 301 17.71 -38.53 -6.79
C GLY A 301 17.71 -39.93 -6.19
N VAL A 302 18.02 -39.98 -4.88
CA VAL A 302 18.04 -41.20 -4.06
C VAL A 302 16.61 -41.65 -3.71
N ILE A 303 15.67 -40.70 -3.63
CA ILE A 303 14.27 -40.99 -3.33
C ILE A 303 13.50 -41.08 -4.66
N PRO A 304 12.92 -42.25 -4.99
CA PRO A 304 12.19 -42.42 -6.24
C PRO A 304 10.91 -41.58 -6.24
N LEU A 305 10.68 -40.87 -7.35
CA LEU A 305 9.49 -40.04 -7.54
C LEU A 305 8.58 -40.74 -8.55
N GLU A 306 7.52 -41.40 -8.06
CA GLU A 306 6.59 -42.15 -8.92
C GLU A 306 5.61 -41.24 -9.66
N ARG A 307 5.15 -40.17 -8.99
CA ARG A 307 4.24 -39.15 -9.54
C ARG A 307 4.55 -37.80 -8.89
N PRO A 308 4.99 -36.79 -9.67
CA PRO A 308 5.15 -35.42 -9.19
C PRO A 308 3.82 -34.70 -9.03
#